data_AF-A0A3M7TMZ9-F1
#
_entry.id   AF-A0A3M7TMZ9-F1
#
_cell.length_a   1.000
_cell.length_b   1.000
_cell.length_c   1.000
_cell.angle_alpha   90.00
_cell.angle_beta   90.00
_cell.angle_gamma   90.00
#
_symmetry.space_group_name_H-M   'P 1'
#
loop_
_entity.id
_entity.type
_entity.pdbx_description
1 polymer ?
#
loop_
_entity_poly.entity_id
_entity_poly.type
_entity_poly.pdbx_seq_one_letter_code
_entity_poly.pdbx_strand_id
1 'polypeptide(L)' 'MITTTTDQVVVPYDSAFLEGPATQVSNITIQDYYPLSPVGHQEIVYDPLSYKFVFDALDHDGPADPDRAVSNF' A
#
# COMPACT_ATOMS: atom_id res chain seq x y z
N MET A 1 -5.96 -1.91 0.45
CA MET A 1 -5.79 -0.61 -0.21
C MET A 1 -4.33 -0.18 -0.04
N ILE A 2 -3.70 0.31 -1.10
CA ILE A 2 -2.35 0.89 -1.05
C ILE A 2 -2.50 2.37 -1.41
N THR A 3 -2.06 3.27 -0.52
CA THR A 3 -2.16 4.73 -0.67
C THR A 3 -0.80 5.39 -0.53
N THR A 4 -0.73 6.67 -0.86
CA THR A 4 0.47 7.49 -0.70
C THR A 4 0.12 8.82 -0.05
N THR A 5 0.95 9.29 0.90
CA THR A 5 0.75 10.61 1.54
C THR A 5 0.95 11.77 0.58
N THR A 6 1.63 11.54 -0.55
CA THR A 6 1.88 12.52 -1.61
C THR A 6 0.82 12.47 -2.71
N ASP A 7 -0.32 11.78 -2.48
CA ASP A 7 -1.44 11.77 -3.43
C ASP A 7 -1.99 13.19 -3.62
N GLN A 8 -1.85 13.69 -4.85
CA GLN A 8 -2.25 15.04 -5.24
C GLN A 8 -3.70 15.12 -5.76
N VAL A 9 -4.39 13.99 -5.91
CA VAL A 9 -5.73 13.92 -6.51
C VAL A 9 -6.77 13.53 -5.46
N VAL A 10 -6.47 12.52 -4.64
CA VAL A 10 -7.34 12.02 -3.56
C VAL A 10 -6.84 12.58 -2.23
N VAL A 11 -7.53 13.59 -1.71
CA VAL A 11 -7.15 14.31 -0.48
C VAL A 11 -8.34 14.39 0.49
N PRO A 12 -8.19 14.00 1.77
CA PRO A 12 -7.00 13.36 2.32
C PRO A 12 -6.82 11.93 1.78
N TYR A 13 -5.58 11.46 1.65
CA TYR A 13 -5.26 10.18 1.00
C TYR A 13 -5.92 8.98 1.69
N ASP A 14 -6.12 9.08 3.00
CA ASP A 14 -6.74 8.07 3.86
C ASP A 14 -8.26 7.96 3.66
N SER A 15 -8.88 8.89 2.92
CA SER A 15 -10.28 8.77 2.49
C SER A 15 -10.55 7.54 1.62
N ALA A 16 -9.51 6.94 1.04
CA ALA A 16 -9.59 5.71 0.27
C ALA A 16 -9.46 4.43 1.13
N PHE A 17 -9.22 4.56 2.44
CA PHE A 17 -9.15 3.40 3.33
C PHE A 17 -10.48 2.65 3.37
N LEU A 18 -10.37 1.33 3.43
CA LEU A 18 -11.52 0.45 3.54
C LEU A 18 -11.77 0.08 5.00
N GLU A 19 -13.04 -0.05 5.37
CA GLU A 19 -13.45 -0.60 6.66
C GLU A 19 -13.71 -2.11 6.54
N GLY A 20 -13.31 -2.87 7.56
CA GLY A 20 -13.52 -4.32 7.60
C GLY A 20 -12.60 -5.02 8.60
N PRO A 21 -12.80 -6.32 8.83
CA PRO A 21 -11.90 -7.10 9.68
C PRO A 21 -10.50 -7.18 9.04
N ALA A 22 -9.46 -7.19 9.86
CA ALA A 22 -8.07 -7.27 9.42
C ALA A 22 -7.76 -8.54 8.60
N THR A 23 -8.59 -9.59 8.72
CA THR A 23 -8.50 -10.81 7.91
C THR A 23 -8.93 -10.63 6.46
N GLN A 24 -9.60 -9.51 6.12
CA GLN A 24 -10.11 -9.22 4.78
C GLN A 24 -9.60 -7.89 4.22
N VAL A 25 -9.13 -6.99 5.09
CA VAL A 25 -8.70 -5.64 4.72
C VAL A 25 -7.31 -5.36 5.29
N SER A 26 -6.43 -4.84 4.42
CA SER A 26 -5.15 -4.23 4.79
C SER A 26 -5.09 -2.86 4.13
N ASN A 27 -5.00 -1.79 4.92
CA ASN A 27 -4.79 -0.42 4.44
C ASN A 27 -3.32 -0.07 4.67
N ILE A 28 -2.59 0.23 3.60
CA ILE A 28 -1.14 0.40 3.60
C ILE A 28 -0.83 1.78 3.02
N THR A 29 -0.13 2.62 3.77
CA THR A 29 0.46 3.85 3.22
C THR A 29 1.92 3.58 2.89
N ILE A 30 2.35 3.88 1.65
CA ILE A 30 3.73 3.60 1.21
C ILE A 30 4.76 4.23 2.16
N GLN A 31 4.51 5.45 2.63
CA GLN A 31 5.44 6.20 3.47
C GLN A 31 5.55 5.68 4.91
N ASP A 32 4.65 4.81 5.37
CA ASP A 32 4.79 4.13 6.67
C ASP A 32 5.98 3.15 6.66
N TYR A 33 6.32 2.62 5.47
CA TYR A 33 7.38 1.64 5.24
C TYR A 33 8.58 2.19 4.48
N TYR A 34 8.34 3.16 3.58
CA TYR A 34 9.35 3.82 2.76
C TYR A 34 9.21 5.34 2.87
N PRO A 35 9.67 5.96 3.99
CA PRO A 35 9.33 7.35 4.33
C PRO A 35 9.79 8.41 3.33
N LEU A 36 10.77 8.09 2.48
CA LEU A 36 11.31 8.99 1.46
C LEU A 36 10.72 8.75 0.06
N SER A 37 9.77 7.82 -0.10
CA SER A 37 9.15 7.56 -1.39
C SER A 37 8.33 8.77 -1.85
N PRO A 38 8.62 9.33 -3.05
CA PRO A 38 7.90 10.48 -3.59
C PRO A 38 6.67 10.07 -4.43
N VAL A 39 6.28 8.79 -4.41
CA VAL A 39 5.28 8.22 -5.33
C VAL A 39 3.92 8.95 -5.23
N GLY A 40 3.42 9.51 -6.32
CA GLY A 40 2.14 10.22 -6.37
C GLY A 40 0.97 9.34 -6.81
N HIS A 41 -0.17 9.98 -7.06
CA HIS A 41 -1.43 9.31 -7.44
C HIS A 41 -1.29 8.46 -8.71
N GLN A 42 -0.62 8.99 -9.74
CA GLN A 42 -0.51 8.31 -11.02
C GLN A 42 0.64 7.31 -11.02
N GLU A 43 1.68 7.57 -10.23
CA GLU A 43 2.90 6.79 -10.16
C GLU A 43 2.70 5.49 -9.37
N ILE A 44 1.78 5.47 -8.40
CA ILE A 44 1.58 4.34 -7.49
C ILE A 44 1.27 3.02 -8.19
N VAL A 45 0.66 3.06 -9.38
CA VAL A 45 0.28 1.86 -10.16
C VAL A 45 1.45 1.22 -10.91
N TYR A 46 2.58 1.92 -11.03
CA TYR A 46 3.82 1.38 -11.62
C TYR A 46 5.05 1.52 -10.72
N ASP A 47 4.83 1.83 -9.45
CA ASP A 47 5.88 1.92 -8.44
C ASP A 47 6.32 0.52 -7.96
N PRO A 48 7.62 0.19 -8.02
CA PRO A 48 8.13 -1.09 -7.55
C PRO A 48 7.91 -1.35 -6.05
N LEU A 49 7.78 -0.33 -5.20
CA LEU A 49 7.51 -0.51 -3.77
C LEU A 49 6.05 -0.93 -3.56
N SER A 50 5.11 -0.31 -4.27
CA SER A 50 3.70 -0.75 -4.33
C SER A 50 3.57 -2.21 -4.79
N TYR A 51 4.37 -2.63 -5.78
CA TYR A 51 4.34 -4.00 -6.28
C TYR A 51 4.68 -5.05 -5.23
N LYS A 52 5.54 -4.74 -4.25
CA LYS A 52 5.86 -5.68 -3.16
C LYS A 52 4.61 -6.09 -2.39
N PHE A 53 3.74 -5.14 -2.05
CA PHE A 53 2.48 -5.42 -1.35
C PHE A 53 1.47 -6.16 -2.23
N VAL A 54 1.40 -5.82 -3.53
CA VAL A 54 0.53 -6.53 -4.49
C VAL A 54 0.95 -7.99 -4.62
N PHE A 55 2.24 -8.27 -4.80
CA PHE A 55 2.72 -9.64 -4.93
C PHE A 55 2.58 -10.43 -3.64
N ASP A 56 2.81 -9.80 -2.49
CA ASP A 56 2.56 -10.44 -1.19
C ASP A 56 1.09 -10.88 -1.03
N ALA A 57 0.13 -10.02 -1.40
CA ALA A 57 -1.29 -10.37 -1.38
C ALA A 57 -1.67 -11.47 -2.38
N LEU A 58 -0.99 -11.57 -3.52
CA LEU A 58 -1.28 -12.60 -4.52
C LEU A 58 -0.71 -13.98 -4.16
N ASP A 59 0.35 -14.02 -3.36
CA ASP A 59 1.06 -15.26 -2.98
C ASP A 59 0.51 -15.89 -1.68
N HIS A 60 -0.38 -15.20 -0.96
CA HIS A 60 -0.90 -15.63 0.33
C HIS A 60 -2.42 -15.53 0.41
N ASP A 61 -3.03 -16.35 1.27
CA ASP A 61 -4.43 -16.20 1.63
C ASP A 61 -4.66 -14.91 2.43
N GLY A 62 -5.65 -14.12 2.03
CA GLY A 62 -6.00 -12.86 2.68
C GLY A 62 -5.38 -11.63 2.01
N PRO A 63 -5.46 -10.45 2.63
CA PRO A 63 -4.83 -9.24 2.11
C PRO A 63 -3.31 -9.26 2.32
N ALA A 64 -2.61 -8.29 1.71
CA ALA A 64 -1.18 -8.10 1.93
C ALA A 64 -0.86 -7.92 3.42
N ASP A 65 0.16 -8.63 3.89
CA ASP A 65 0.84 -8.36 5.15
C ASP A 65 2.04 -7.46 4.85
N PRO A 66 2.00 -6.18 5.25
CA PRO A 66 3.03 -5.25 4.86
C PRO A 66 4.40 -5.57 5.48
N ASP A 67 4.47 -6.15 6.68
CA ASP A 67 5.75 -6.50 7.32
C ASP A 67 6.44 -7.65 6.58
N ARG A 68 5.66 -8.63 6.10
CA ARG A 68 6.15 -9.70 5.23
C ARG A 68 6.56 -9.15 3.85
N ALA A 69 5.76 -8.26 3.27
CA ALA A 69 6.02 -7.69 1.95
C ALA A 69 7.34 -6.90 1.88
N VAL A 70 7.69 -6.15 2.94
CA VAL A 70 8.89 -5.31 2.95
C VAL A 70 10.17 -6.06 3.32
N SER A 71 10.07 -7.18 4.04
CA SER A 71 11.21 -7.95 4.54
C SER A 71 11.84 -8.91 3.52
N ASN A 72 11.17 -9.16 2.39
CA ASN A 72 11.62 -10.14 1.39
C ASN A 72 12.80 -9.71 0.51
N PHE A 73 13.46 -8.56 0.73
CA PHE A 73 14.69 -8.15 0.04
C PHE A 73 15.56 -7.20 0.88
#